data_AF-X8AEE9-F1
#
_entry.id   AF-X8AEE9-F1
#
_cell.length_a   1.000
_cell.length_b   1.000
_cell.length_c   1.000
_cell.angle_alpha   90.00
_cell.angle_beta   90.00
_cell.angle_gamma   90.00
#
_symmetry.space_group_name_H-M   'P 1'
#
loop_
_entity.id
_entity.type
_entity.pdbx_description
1 polymer ?
#
loop_
_entity_poly.entity_id
_entity_poly.type
_entity_poly.pdbx_seq_one_letter_code
_entity_poly.pdbx_strand_id
1 'polypeptide(L)'
;MVAGGVIQNFHLHDQVVTTLAGSPQTITGGPVASQEAIKELGTNGGGFYNANSAHPFENPTSWTNWIEIFLLLVIAFSLPRTFGRMVGNTKQGYAIVAVMAVIATMSVTAMMLFQVQHHGTVPTAAGAAMEGVEQRFGVPDSAIWADATTLTSTGAVDSAHDSYTSLGGMMALFNMQLGEVAPGGVGSGLYGMLVLAIITVFVAGLMVGRTRNTSARRSAHVKSS
;
A
#
# COMPACT_ATOMS: atom_id res chain seq x y z
N MET A 1 -6.87 -6.32 -15.99
CA MET A 1 -5.48 -6.68 -16.34
C MET A 1 -5.34 -6.97 -17.83
N VAL A 2 -5.47 -8.22 -18.32
CA VAL A 2 -5.26 -8.54 -19.77
C VAL A 2 -6.15 -7.71 -20.71
N ALA A 3 -7.43 -7.55 -20.38
CA ALA A 3 -8.35 -6.72 -21.16
C ALA A 3 -7.94 -5.23 -21.23
N GLY A 4 -7.09 -4.76 -20.33
CA GLY A 4 -6.52 -3.41 -20.34
C GLY A 4 -5.18 -3.29 -21.04
N GLY A 5 -4.59 -4.39 -21.51
CA GLY A 5 -3.32 -4.40 -22.25
C GLY A 5 -2.14 -5.01 -21.49
N VAL A 6 -2.33 -5.48 -20.26
CA VAL A 6 -1.28 -6.21 -19.52
C VAL A 6 -0.96 -7.49 -20.28
N ILE A 7 0.32 -7.74 -20.56
CA ILE A 7 0.68 -8.85 -21.43
C ILE A 7 0.50 -10.19 -20.71
N GLN A 8 0.14 -11.23 -21.45
CA GLN A 8 0.11 -12.60 -20.95
C GLN A 8 0.40 -13.56 -22.09
N ASN A 9 1.63 -14.07 -22.16
CA ASN A 9 2.03 -15.05 -23.16
C ASN A 9 3.23 -15.90 -22.70
N PHE A 10 3.51 -16.96 -23.44
CA PHE A 10 4.67 -17.85 -23.24
C PHE A 10 5.50 -17.96 -24.52
N HIS A 11 5.71 -16.84 -25.21
CA HIS A 11 6.53 -16.85 -26.42
C HIS A 11 7.97 -17.26 -26.06
N LEU A 12 8.52 -18.21 -26.83
CA LEU A 12 9.85 -18.80 -26.58
C LEU A 12 11.01 -17.85 -26.91
N HIS A 13 10.77 -16.83 -27.72
CA HIS A 13 11.78 -15.88 -28.16
C HIS A 13 11.26 -14.46 -28.00
N ASP A 14 12.14 -13.54 -27.62
CA ASP A 14 11.82 -12.12 -27.59
C ASP A 14 11.50 -11.61 -29.00
N GLN A 15 10.54 -10.69 -29.08
CA GLN A 15 10.13 -10.10 -30.34
C GLN A 15 11.08 -8.97 -30.71
N VAL A 16 11.83 -9.12 -31.79
CA VAL A 16 12.66 -8.03 -32.32
C VAL A 16 11.86 -7.25 -33.36
N VAL A 17 11.61 -5.97 -33.08
CA VAL A 17 10.87 -5.06 -33.95
C VAL A 17 11.83 -4.02 -34.53
N THR A 18 11.74 -3.78 -35.84
CA THR A 18 12.43 -2.65 -36.47
C THR A 18 11.65 -1.37 -36.18
N THR A 19 12.25 -0.44 -35.45
CA THR A 19 11.65 0.86 -35.12
C THR A 19 11.46 1.71 -36.37
N LEU A 20 10.64 2.75 -36.27
CA LEU A 20 10.45 3.72 -37.36
C LEU A 20 11.75 4.43 -37.77
N ALA A 21 12.73 4.52 -36.86
CA ALA A 21 14.07 5.05 -37.14
C ALA A 21 15.03 4.01 -37.75
N GLY A 22 14.57 2.78 -38.01
CA GLY A 22 15.35 1.69 -38.61
C GLY A 22 16.21 0.89 -37.63
N SER A 23 16.30 1.29 -36.36
CA SER A 23 17.03 0.53 -35.32
C SER A 23 16.20 -0.68 -34.86
N PRO A 24 16.80 -1.85 -34.61
CA PRO A 24 16.11 -2.95 -33.95
C PRO A 24 15.86 -2.63 -32.48
N GLN A 25 14.72 -3.07 -31.96
CA GLN A 25 14.36 -3.04 -30.54
C GLN A 25 13.80 -4.40 -30.14
N THR A 26 14.34 -4.97 -29.07
CA THR A 26 13.86 -6.22 -28.48
C THR A 26 12.73 -5.93 -27.50
N ILE A 27 11.60 -6.59 -27.69
CA ILE A 27 10.41 -6.52 -26.83
C ILE A 27 10.26 -7.87 -26.14
N THR A 28 10.37 -7.84 -24.82
CA THR A 28 10.25 -9.02 -23.97
C THR A 28 8.79 -9.41 -23.78
N GLY A 29 8.50 -10.71 -23.87
CA GLY A 29 7.19 -11.28 -23.55
C GLY A 29 7.10 -11.71 -22.08
N GLY A 30 6.07 -12.50 -21.75
CA GLY A 30 5.98 -13.16 -20.45
C GLY A 30 4.56 -13.32 -19.89
N PRO A 31 4.38 -14.18 -18.87
CA PRO A 31 3.12 -14.38 -18.16
C PRO A 31 2.87 -13.28 -17.11
N VAL A 32 2.92 -12.02 -17.55
CA VAL A 32 2.95 -10.84 -16.66
C VAL A 32 1.62 -10.64 -15.94
N ALA A 33 0.49 -10.66 -16.64
CA ALA A 33 -0.82 -10.38 -16.04
C ALA A 33 -1.19 -11.31 -14.87
N SER A 34 -0.80 -12.59 -14.93
CA SER A 34 -1.00 -13.52 -13.82
C SER A 34 -0.14 -13.19 -12.60
N GLN A 35 1.12 -12.79 -12.81
CA GLN A 35 2.02 -12.39 -11.73
C GLN A 35 1.59 -11.04 -11.15
N GLU A 36 1.18 -10.11 -11.99
CA GLU A 36 0.71 -8.79 -11.61
C GLU A 36 -0.48 -8.87 -10.66
N ALA A 37 -1.48 -9.69 -10.98
CA ALA A 37 -2.66 -9.83 -10.13
C ALA A 37 -2.30 -10.33 -8.71
N ILE A 38 -1.39 -11.31 -8.59
CA ILE A 38 -1.02 -11.87 -7.28
C ILE A 38 0.00 -11.00 -6.54
N LYS A 39 0.86 -10.25 -7.26
CA LYS A 39 1.84 -9.36 -6.62
C LYS A 39 1.12 -8.24 -5.86
N GLU A 40 0.04 -7.70 -6.44
CA GLU A 40 -0.75 -6.65 -5.80
C GLU A 40 -1.72 -7.22 -4.76
N LEU A 41 -2.50 -8.25 -5.12
CA LEU A 41 -3.49 -8.84 -4.20
C LEU A 41 -2.84 -9.43 -2.94
N GLY A 42 -1.65 -10.01 -3.09
CA GLY A 42 -0.89 -10.60 -1.99
C GLY A 42 0.07 -9.64 -1.29
N THR A 43 0.07 -8.35 -1.65
CA THR A 43 0.99 -7.32 -1.14
C THR A 43 2.46 -7.77 -1.19
N ASN A 44 2.90 -8.31 -2.33
CA ASN A 44 4.29 -8.77 -2.56
C ASN A 44 5.15 -7.74 -3.31
N GLY A 45 4.54 -7.05 -4.29
CA GLY A 45 5.17 -5.97 -5.08
C GLY A 45 6.34 -6.34 -5.99
N GLY A 46 6.65 -7.63 -6.16
CA GLY A 46 7.70 -8.10 -7.06
C GLY A 46 7.31 -7.98 -8.54
N GLY A 47 7.79 -6.93 -9.21
CA GLY A 47 7.57 -6.67 -10.63
C GLY A 47 8.23 -7.69 -11.55
N PHE A 48 7.63 -7.90 -12.73
CA PHE A 48 8.21 -8.76 -13.76
C PHE A 48 9.36 -8.07 -14.48
N TYR A 49 9.22 -6.77 -14.75
CA TYR A 49 10.24 -5.91 -15.31
C TYR A 49 10.85 -5.01 -14.24
N ASN A 50 12.03 -4.46 -14.54
CA ASN A 50 12.75 -3.58 -13.60
C ASN A 50 11.95 -2.33 -13.21
N ALA A 51 11.16 -1.79 -14.14
CA ALA A 51 10.30 -0.63 -13.88
C ALA A 51 9.03 -1.00 -13.09
N ASN A 52 8.81 -2.28 -12.77
CA ASN A 52 7.68 -2.77 -11.98
C ASN A 52 6.34 -2.27 -12.55
N SER A 53 5.39 -1.85 -11.71
CA SER A 53 4.09 -1.31 -12.13
C SER A 53 4.19 -0.01 -12.93
N ALA A 54 5.37 0.61 -13.07
CA ALA A 54 5.56 1.70 -14.04
C ALA A 54 5.67 1.14 -15.48
N HIS A 55 5.99 -0.14 -15.67
CA HIS A 55 6.18 -0.71 -16.99
C HIS A 55 4.85 -0.83 -17.78
N PRO A 56 4.77 -0.39 -19.06
CA PRO A 56 3.53 -0.46 -19.85
C PRO A 56 2.91 -1.85 -20.00
N PHE A 57 3.71 -2.91 -19.87
CA PHE A 57 3.21 -4.29 -19.92
C PHE A 57 2.75 -4.85 -18.58
N GLU A 58 3.06 -4.17 -17.48
CA GLU A 58 2.56 -4.49 -16.13
C GLU A 58 1.30 -3.67 -15.83
N ASN A 59 1.33 -2.37 -16.12
CA ASN A 59 0.20 -1.46 -15.90
C ASN A 59 0.02 -0.47 -17.09
N PRO A 60 -0.78 -0.83 -18.10
CA PRO A 60 -0.85 -0.11 -19.37
C PRO A 60 -1.65 1.19 -19.32
N THR A 61 -2.59 1.33 -18.39
CA THR A 61 -3.62 2.40 -18.42
C THR A 61 -3.96 2.91 -17.02
N SER A 62 -4.43 4.15 -16.87
CA SER A 62 -4.84 4.65 -15.55
C SER A 62 -5.94 3.80 -14.89
N TRP A 63 -6.89 3.22 -15.65
CA TRP A 63 -7.91 2.38 -15.03
C TRP A 63 -7.38 1.02 -14.56
N THR A 64 -6.31 0.47 -15.17
CA THR A 64 -5.62 -0.70 -14.61
C THR A 64 -4.89 -0.34 -13.32
N ASN A 65 -4.31 0.87 -13.25
CA ASN A 65 -3.72 1.43 -12.03
C ASN A 65 -4.70 1.41 -10.86
N TRP A 66 -5.93 1.91 -11.07
CA TRP A 66 -6.96 1.90 -10.03
C TRP A 66 -7.42 0.50 -9.61
N ILE A 67 -7.39 -0.48 -10.53
CA ILE A 67 -7.66 -1.87 -10.18
C ILE A 67 -6.54 -2.44 -9.31
N GLU A 68 -5.28 -2.17 -9.66
CA GLU A 68 -4.13 -2.60 -8.87
C GLU A 68 -4.12 -1.94 -7.48
N ILE A 69 -4.43 -0.65 -7.37
CA ILE A 69 -4.66 0.03 -6.08
C ILE A 69 -5.77 -0.65 -5.28
N PHE A 70 -6.86 -1.06 -5.93
CA PHE A 70 -7.89 -1.85 -5.25
C PHE A 70 -7.35 -3.20 -4.75
N LEU A 71 -6.53 -3.90 -5.54
CA LEU A 71 -5.92 -5.17 -5.16
C LEU A 71 -4.95 -5.02 -3.97
N LEU A 72 -4.15 -3.95 -3.93
CA LEU A 72 -3.30 -3.58 -2.78
C LEU A 72 -4.10 -3.50 -1.48
N LEU A 73 -5.29 -2.88 -1.53
CA LEU A 73 -6.04 -2.48 -0.34
C LEU A 73 -7.10 -3.51 0.10
N VAL A 74 -7.63 -4.33 -0.82
CA VAL A 74 -8.85 -5.13 -0.59
C VAL A 74 -8.68 -6.14 0.54
N ILE A 75 -7.57 -6.88 0.59
CA ILE A 75 -7.37 -7.88 1.65
C ILE A 75 -7.11 -7.18 2.99
N ALA A 76 -6.23 -6.18 2.99
CA ALA A 76 -5.86 -5.43 4.20
C ALA A 76 -7.09 -4.84 4.92
N PHE A 77 -8.03 -4.23 4.17
CA PHE A 77 -9.27 -3.69 4.76
C PHE A 77 -10.36 -4.74 5.04
N SER A 78 -10.29 -5.93 4.44
CA SER A 78 -11.25 -7.01 4.71
C SER A 78 -10.94 -7.81 5.98
N LEU A 79 -9.65 -7.94 6.35
CA LEU A 79 -9.20 -8.75 7.48
C LEU A 79 -9.73 -8.27 8.85
N PRO A 80 -9.82 -6.97 9.17
CA PRO A 80 -10.45 -6.51 10.41
C PRO A 80 -11.90 -6.98 10.57
N ARG A 81 -12.66 -7.03 9.47
CA ARG A 81 -14.03 -7.54 9.46
C ARG A 81 -14.06 -9.04 9.76
N THR A 82 -13.15 -9.81 9.17
CA THR A 82 -12.96 -11.24 9.43
C THR A 82 -12.62 -11.48 10.90
N PHE A 83 -11.65 -10.74 11.44
CA PHE A 83 -11.29 -10.78 12.87
C PHE A 83 -12.50 -10.54 13.78
N GLY A 84 -13.27 -9.48 13.53
CA GLY A 84 -14.44 -9.15 14.34
C GLY A 84 -15.53 -10.24 14.31
N ARG A 85 -15.66 -10.98 13.20
CA ARG A 85 -16.56 -12.14 13.13
C ARG A 85 -16.00 -13.35 13.88
N MET A 86 -14.70 -13.63 13.78
CA MET A 86 -14.06 -14.78 14.45
C MET A 86 -14.06 -14.65 15.98
N VAL A 87 -13.92 -13.43 16.50
CA VAL A 87 -13.99 -13.15 17.95
C VAL A 87 -15.43 -13.03 18.47
N GLY A 88 -16.43 -13.11 17.58
CA GLY A 88 -17.85 -12.99 17.95
C GLY A 88 -18.30 -11.57 18.31
N ASN A 89 -17.47 -10.55 18.06
CA ASN A 89 -17.80 -9.15 18.30
C ASN A 89 -17.40 -8.26 17.13
N THR A 90 -18.37 -8.00 16.26
CA THR A 90 -18.17 -7.22 15.04
C THR A 90 -17.75 -5.77 15.30
N LYS A 91 -18.06 -5.22 16.46
CA LYS A 91 -17.69 -3.85 16.83
C LYS A 91 -16.17 -3.70 16.97
N GLN A 92 -15.45 -4.76 17.39
CA GLN A 92 -13.99 -4.72 17.47
C GLN A 92 -13.36 -4.62 16.08
N GLY A 93 -13.84 -5.41 15.12
CA GLY A 93 -13.40 -5.31 13.73
C GLY A 93 -13.66 -3.93 13.12
N TYR A 94 -14.83 -3.34 13.40
CA TYR A 94 -15.13 -1.98 12.96
C TYR A 94 -14.26 -0.92 13.63
N ALA A 95 -13.90 -1.09 14.90
CA ALA A 95 -12.97 -0.17 15.56
C ALA A 95 -11.58 -0.19 14.89
N ILE A 96 -11.05 -1.39 14.58
CA ILE A 96 -9.75 -1.54 13.91
C ILE A 96 -9.78 -0.92 12.52
N VAL A 97 -10.77 -1.27 11.69
CA VAL A 97 -10.86 -0.76 10.32
C VAL A 97 -11.07 0.75 10.29
N ALA A 98 -11.80 1.32 11.25
CA ALA A 98 -12.00 2.76 11.35
C ALA A 98 -10.69 3.50 11.64
N VAL A 99 -9.86 2.98 12.56
CA VAL A 99 -8.54 3.56 12.84
C VAL A 99 -7.63 3.46 11.60
N MET A 100 -7.58 2.29 10.96
CA MET A 100 -6.82 2.10 9.72
C MET A 100 -7.27 3.09 8.63
N ALA A 101 -8.58 3.23 8.42
CA ALA A 101 -9.12 4.12 7.39
C ALA A 101 -8.82 5.60 7.67
N VAL A 102 -8.87 6.03 8.94
CA VAL A 102 -8.51 7.40 9.32
C VAL A 102 -7.04 7.68 9.03
N ILE A 103 -6.14 6.80 9.46
CA ILE A 103 -4.70 6.95 9.20
C ILE A 103 -4.42 6.95 7.69
N ALA A 104 -4.94 5.96 6.96
CA ALA A 104 -4.74 5.85 5.53
C ALA A 104 -5.27 7.09 4.78
N THR A 105 -6.48 7.58 5.11
CA THR A 105 -7.04 8.77 4.46
C THR A 105 -6.20 10.01 4.74
N MET A 106 -5.71 10.19 5.96
CA MET A 106 -4.80 11.31 6.30
C MET A 106 -3.49 11.20 5.54
N SER A 107 -2.93 9.99 5.43
CA SER A 107 -1.66 9.75 4.72
C SER A 107 -1.79 10.02 3.23
N VAL A 108 -2.77 9.39 2.56
CA VAL A 108 -3.07 9.61 1.13
C VAL A 108 -3.26 11.10 0.84
N THR A 109 -4.02 11.80 1.69
CA THR A 109 -4.27 13.24 1.51
C THR A 109 -2.98 14.04 1.65
N ALA A 110 -2.17 13.76 2.68
CA ALA A 110 -0.90 14.45 2.89
C ALA A 110 0.08 14.19 1.73
N MET A 111 0.26 12.92 1.33
CA MET A 111 1.07 12.53 0.19
C MET A 111 0.66 13.27 -1.09
N MET A 112 -0.63 13.25 -1.41
CA MET A 112 -1.16 13.95 -2.58
C MET A 112 -0.89 15.45 -2.53
N LEU A 113 -1.17 16.11 -1.40
CA LEU A 113 -0.93 17.54 -1.23
C LEU A 113 0.55 17.91 -1.38
N PHE A 114 1.44 17.12 -0.77
CA PHE A 114 2.88 17.34 -0.83
C PHE A 114 3.46 17.09 -2.21
N GLN A 115 2.94 16.12 -2.95
CA GLN A 115 3.43 15.82 -4.29
C GLN A 115 2.91 16.83 -5.34
N VAL A 116 1.68 17.32 -5.18
CA VAL A 116 1.13 18.38 -6.05
C VAL A 116 1.80 19.74 -5.78
N GLN A 117 2.24 20.00 -4.55
CA GLN A 117 3.08 21.15 -4.22
C GLN A 117 4.52 20.94 -4.73
N HIS A 118 4.69 21.23 -6.01
CA HIS A 118 5.98 21.12 -6.68
C HIS A 118 6.87 22.31 -6.33
N HIS A 119 8.12 22.03 -5.98
CA HIS A 119 9.14 23.02 -5.66
C HIS A 119 10.43 22.73 -6.45
N GLY A 120 11.22 23.76 -6.73
CA GLY A 120 12.46 23.66 -7.49
C GLY A 120 12.32 24.15 -8.94
N THR A 121 13.46 24.45 -9.56
CA THR A 121 13.52 25.16 -10.85
C THR A 121 12.80 24.42 -11.97
N VAL A 122 13.06 23.11 -12.10
CA VAL A 122 12.49 22.29 -13.18
C VAL A 122 10.98 22.02 -12.96
N PRO A 123 10.53 21.52 -11.79
CA PRO A 123 9.10 21.31 -11.56
C PRO A 123 8.26 22.59 -11.66
N THR A 124 8.81 23.74 -11.23
CA THR A 124 8.12 25.04 -11.35
C THR A 124 7.98 25.46 -12.81
N ALA A 125 9.03 25.28 -13.63
CA ALA A 125 8.96 25.59 -15.06
C ALA A 125 8.03 24.64 -15.82
N ALA A 126 7.98 23.36 -15.44
CA ALA A 126 7.10 22.36 -16.02
C ALA A 126 5.64 22.45 -15.52
N GLY A 127 5.40 23.14 -14.40
CA GLY A 127 4.09 23.25 -13.74
C GLY A 127 3.66 22.00 -12.96
N ALA A 128 4.55 21.02 -12.82
CA ALA A 128 4.32 19.77 -12.08
C ALA A 128 5.65 19.04 -11.78
N ALA A 129 5.68 18.26 -10.70
CA ALA A 129 6.79 17.37 -10.36
C ALA A 129 6.69 16.04 -11.14
N MET A 130 7.03 16.09 -12.44
CA MET A 130 6.89 14.95 -13.36
C MET A 130 8.12 14.03 -13.41
N GLU A 131 9.18 14.33 -12.68
CA GLU A 131 10.36 13.45 -12.63
C GLU A 131 9.98 12.12 -11.95
N GLY A 132 10.30 10.99 -12.60
CA GLY A 132 9.95 9.66 -12.11
C GLY A 132 8.46 9.29 -12.23
N VAL A 133 7.61 10.15 -12.81
CA VAL A 133 6.17 9.93 -12.95
C VAL A 133 5.81 9.57 -14.40
N GLU A 134 4.98 8.55 -14.55
CA GLU A 134 4.47 8.14 -15.85
C GLU A 134 3.34 9.06 -16.33
N GLN A 135 3.39 9.47 -17.60
CA GLN A 135 2.37 10.33 -18.21
C GLN A 135 0.97 9.70 -18.19
N ARG A 136 0.89 8.37 -18.16
CA ARG A 136 -0.37 7.60 -18.09
C ARG A 136 -1.16 7.86 -16.82
N PHE A 137 -0.47 8.13 -15.71
CA PHE A 137 -1.04 8.26 -14.36
C PHE A 137 -1.01 9.72 -13.92
N GLY A 138 0.10 10.41 -14.18
CA GLY A 138 0.33 11.76 -13.71
C GLY A 138 0.54 11.83 -12.19
N VAL A 139 0.86 13.03 -11.71
CA VAL A 139 1.29 13.24 -10.31
C VAL A 139 0.26 12.76 -9.28
N PRO A 140 -1.05 13.05 -9.39
CA PRO A 140 -2.00 12.68 -8.35
C PRO A 140 -2.24 11.17 -8.23
N ASP A 141 -2.34 10.46 -9.35
CA ASP A 141 -2.58 9.01 -9.38
C ASP A 141 -1.37 8.26 -8.82
N SER A 142 -0.16 8.65 -9.25
CA SER A 142 1.10 8.15 -8.70
C SER A 142 1.28 8.44 -7.21
N ALA A 143 0.86 9.61 -6.73
CA ALA A 143 0.90 9.92 -5.30
C ALA A 143 -0.01 9.00 -4.46
N ILE A 144 -1.20 8.67 -4.98
CA ILE A 144 -2.12 7.73 -4.32
C ILE A 144 -1.56 6.32 -4.34
N TRP A 145 -0.96 5.90 -5.46
CA TRP A 145 -0.25 4.63 -5.57
C TRP A 145 0.88 4.52 -4.55
N ALA A 146 1.77 5.52 -4.50
CA ALA A 146 2.92 5.55 -3.59
C ALA A 146 2.50 5.46 -2.12
N ASP A 147 1.41 6.12 -1.74
CA ASP A 147 0.87 6.00 -0.40
C ASP A 147 0.30 4.59 -0.16
N ALA A 148 -0.53 4.07 -1.07
CA ALA A 148 -1.13 2.75 -0.94
C ALA A 148 -0.09 1.63 -0.84
N THR A 149 0.92 1.63 -1.71
CA THR A 149 1.97 0.59 -1.74
C THR A 149 2.87 0.63 -0.50
N THR A 150 3.16 1.82 0.04
CA THR A 150 3.99 1.98 1.24
C THR A 150 3.20 1.75 2.54
N LEU A 151 1.91 2.06 2.58
CA LEU A 151 1.04 1.74 3.71
C LEU A 151 0.72 0.24 3.81
N THR A 152 0.76 -0.49 2.69
CA THR A 152 0.44 -1.92 2.62
C THR A 152 1.66 -2.83 2.64
N SER A 153 2.88 -2.32 2.82
CA SER A 153 4.11 -3.14 2.74
C SER A 153 4.27 -3.85 1.38
N THR A 154 3.60 -3.37 0.32
CA THR A 154 3.62 -4.09 -0.95
C THR A 154 4.93 -3.88 -1.69
N GLY A 155 5.35 -2.63 -1.83
CA GLY A 155 6.61 -2.31 -2.54
C GLY A 155 6.51 -2.36 -4.07
N ALA A 156 5.30 -2.45 -4.63
CA ALA A 156 5.06 -2.21 -6.05
C ALA A 156 5.22 -0.72 -6.36
N VAL A 157 5.91 -0.37 -7.45
CA VAL A 157 6.29 1.03 -7.77
C VAL A 157 5.79 1.38 -9.17
N ASP A 158 4.85 2.32 -9.28
CA ASP A 158 4.35 2.89 -10.56
C ASP A 158 5.08 4.17 -10.98
N SER A 159 5.88 4.73 -10.07
CA SER A 159 6.59 5.99 -10.20
C SER A 159 7.76 6.02 -9.21
N ALA A 160 8.89 6.58 -9.62
CA ALA A 160 10.12 6.51 -8.83
C ALA A 160 10.04 7.39 -7.57
N HIS A 161 9.87 6.76 -6.40
CA HIS A 161 9.80 7.46 -5.10
C HIS A 161 11.03 8.33 -4.79
N ASP A 162 12.21 7.99 -5.34
CA ASP A 162 13.43 8.78 -5.17
C ASP A 162 13.37 10.15 -5.88
N SER A 163 12.48 10.27 -6.88
CA SER A 163 12.22 11.50 -7.63
C SER A 163 11.06 12.33 -7.05
N TYR A 164 10.46 11.90 -5.93
CA TYR A 164 9.33 12.61 -5.34
C TYR A 164 9.76 13.95 -4.75
N THR A 165 8.78 14.83 -4.49
CA THR A 165 9.06 16.04 -3.72
C THR A 165 9.60 15.67 -2.34
N SER A 166 10.35 16.55 -1.70
CA SER A 166 10.97 16.26 -0.40
C SER A 166 9.95 15.78 0.65
N LEU A 167 8.76 16.39 0.68
CA LEU A 167 7.68 15.99 1.57
C LEU A 167 6.92 14.76 1.09
N GLY A 168 6.81 14.53 -0.23
CA GLY A 168 6.26 13.29 -0.79
C GLY A 168 7.12 12.07 -0.44
N GLY A 169 8.44 12.15 -0.69
CA GLY A 169 9.39 11.11 -0.29
C GLY A 169 9.44 10.88 1.22
N MET A 170 9.32 11.95 2.02
CA MET A 170 9.17 11.83 3.48
C MET A 170 7.94 11.03 3.87
N MET A 171 6.79 11.24 3.22
CA MET A 171 5.56 10.48 3.52
C MET A 171 5.71 8.99 3.18
N ALA A 172 6.35 8.65 2.05
CA ALA A 172 6.64 7.26 1.71
C ALA A 172 7.49 6.59 2.80
N LEU A 173 8.55 7.27 3.27
CA LEU A 173 9.38 6.79 4.39
C LEU A 173 8.61 6.70 5.70
N PHE A 174 7.76 7.68 6.00
CA PHE A 174 6.95 7.72 7.20
C PHE A 174 5.99 6.52 7.27
N ASN A 175 5.33 6.19 6.15
CA ASN A 175 4.43 5.04 6.06
C ASN A 175 5.12 3.73 6.42
N MET A 176 6.33 3.51 5.88
CA MET A 176 7.15 2.32 6.20
C MET A 176 7.62 2.33 7.66
N GLN A 177 8.08 3.49 8.16
CA GLN A 177 8.58 3.62 9.54
C GLN A 177 7.49 3.51 10.61
N LEU A 178 6.23 3.86 10.27
CA LEU A 178 5.07 3.64 11.13
C LEU A 178 4.80 2.13 11.37
N GLY A 179 5.50 1.26 10.63
CA GLY A 179 5.41 -0.19 10.74
C GLY A 179 4.33 -0.80 9.86
N GLU A 180 3.89 -0.06 8.82
CA GLU A 180 2.97 -0.58 7.80
C GLU A 180 1.70 -1.15 8.44
N VAL A 181 1.14 -0.40 9.39
CA VAL A 181 0.01 -0.89 10.22
C VAL A 181 -1.36 -0.46 9.69
N ALA A 182 -1.43 0.48 8.75
CA ALA A 182 -2.68 1.11 8.38
C ALA A 182 -2.83 1.33 6.85
N PRO A 183 -3.33 0.34 6.09
CA PRO A 183 -3.94 -0.90 6.57
C PRO A 183 -2.94 -2.07 6.72
N GLY A 184 -1.71 -1.91 6.21
CA GLY A 184 -0.66 -2.92 6.22
C GLY A 184 -0.82 -4.05 5.22
N GLY A 185 0.19 -4.91 5.14
CA GLY A 185 0.21 -6.03 4.21
C GLY A 185 -0.79 -7.13 4.56
N VAL A 186 -0.91 -8.11 3.67
CA VAL A 186 -1.80 -9.26 3.83
C VAL A 186 -1.44 -10.02 5.11
N GLY A 187 -2.29 -9.85 6.13
CA GLY A 187 -2.11 -10.43 7.46
C GLY A 187 -1.19 -9.61 8.37
N SER A 188 -0.14 -8.98 7.82
CA SER A 188 0.84 -8.24 8.63
C SER A 188 0.26 -6.99 9.29
N GLY A 189 -0.53 -6.23 8.54
CA GLY A 189 -1.21 -5.05 9.07
C GLY A 189 -2.16 -5.35 10.22
N LEU A 190 -2.94 -6.44 10.10
CA LEU A 190 -3.87 -6.84 11.16
C LEU A 190 -3.14 -7.22 12.45
N TYR A 191 -2.10 -8.07 12.39
CA TYR A 191 -1.40 -8.43 13.63
C TYR A 191 -0.65 -7.21 14.21
N GLY A 192 -0.07 -6.35 13.36
CA GLY A 192 0.58 -5.12 13.79
C GLY A 192 -0.39 -4.21 14.57
N MET A 193 -1.59 -4.00 14.03
CA MET A 193 -2.64 -3.23 14.71
C MET A 193 -3.13 -3.85 16.00
N LEU A 194 -3.20 -5.19 16.09
CA LEU A 194 -3.57 -5.86 17.33
C LEU A 194 -2.49 -5.70 18.42
N VAL A 195 -1.21 -5.76 18.04
CA VAL A 195 -0.10 -5.48 18.97
C VAL A 195 -0.19 -4.04 19.49
N LEU A 196 -0.38 -3.06 18.61
CA LEU A 196 -0.58 -1.66 19.00
C LEU A 196 -1.80 -1.50 19.92
N ALA A 197 -2.93 -2.14 19.61
CA ALA A 197 -4.13 -2.09 20.44
C ALA A 197 -3.89 -2.65 21.85
N ILE A 198 -3.13 -3.74 21.99
CA ILE A 198 -2.77 -4.32 23.30
C ILE A 198 -1.92 -3.33 24.09
N ILE A 199 -0.91 -2.71 23.46
CA ILE A 199 -0.05 -1.71 24.08
C ILE A 199 -0.87 -0.48 24.51
N THR A 200 -1.74 0.04 23.64
CA THR A 200 -2.62 1.18 23.95
C THR A 200 -3.54 0.88 25.13
N VAL A 201 -4.17 -0.29 25.18
CA VAL A 201 -5.04 -0.68 26.31
C VAL A 201 -4.24 -0.81 27.60
N PHE A 202 -3.01 -1.32 27.53
CA PHE A 202 -2.12 -1.42 28.68
C PHE A 202 -1.76 -0.03 29.22
N VAL A 203 -1.31 0.88 28.37
CA VAL A 203 -0.95 2.26 28.74
C VAL A 203 -2.16 3.02 29.30
N ALA A 204 -3.32 2.90 28.65
CA ALA A 204 -4.56 3.51 29.14
C ALA A 204 -4.97 2.96 30.52
N GLY A 205 -4.78 1.66 30.77
CA GLY A 205 -5.02 1.05 32.06
C GLY A 205 -4.13 1.59 33.18
N LEU A 206 -2.84 1.80 32.87
CA LEU A 206 -1.89 2.44 33.78
C LEU A 206 -2.28 3.89 34.10
N MET A 207 -2.68 4.68 33.10
CA MET A 207 -3.10 6.09 33.27
C MET A 207 -4.33 6.24 34.17
N VAL A 208 -5.26 5.29 34.12
CA VAL A 208 -6.48 5.31 34.95
C VAL A 208 -6.21 4.75 36.37
N GLY A 209 -4.99 4.28 36.66
CA GLY A 209 -4.63 3.71 37.96
C GLY A 209 -5.31 2.37 38.26
N ARG A 210 -5.84 1.70 37.23
CA ARG A 210 -6.45 0.38 37.36
C ARG A 210 -5.44 -0.67 36.90
N THR A 211 -4.70 -1.24 37.83
CA THR A 211 -4.08 -2.56 37.59
C THR A 211 -5.20 -3.53 37.18
N ARG A 212 -4.99 -4.31 36.11
CA ARG A 212 -5.95 -5.33 35.67
C ARG A 212 -6.10 -6.37 36.78
N ASN A 213 -7.02 -6.11 37.70
CA ASN A 213 -7.47 -7.12 38.63
C ASN A 213 -8.44 -7.99 37.82
N THR A 214 -7.93 -9.09 37.28
CA THR A 214 -8.78 -10.23 36.94
C THR A 214 -9.58 -10.53 38.21
N SER A 215 -10.90 -10.45 38.14
CA SER A 215 -11.81 -10.59 39.27
C SER A 215 -11.82 -12.00 39.90
N ALA A 216 -10.84 -12.86 39.59
CA ALA A 216 -10.66 -14.16 40.19
C ALA A 216 -9.79 -14.13 41.47
N ARG A 217 -8.97 -13.09 41.68
CA ARG A 217 -7.98 -13.10 42.79
C ARG A 217 -8.37 -12.29 44.03
N ARG A 218 -9.66 -11.92 44.18
CA ARG A 218 -10.17 -11.26 45.41
C ARG A 218 -11.06 -12.15 46.28
N SER A 219 -11.46 -13.34 45.83
CA SER A 219 -12.31 -14.25 46.62
C SER A 219 -11.54 -15.27 47.48
N ALA A 220 -10.21 -15.34 47.39
CA ALA A 220 -9.40 -16.31 48.15
C ALA A 220 -8.86 -15.77 49.49
N HIS A 221 -9.12 -14.52 49.84
CA HIS A 221 -8.60 -13.91 51.09
C HIS A 221 -9.67 -13.35 52.03
N VAL A 222 -10.95 -13.55 51.72
CA VAL A 222 -12.08 -13.07 52.56
C VAL A 222 -12.92 -14.24 53.11
N LYS A 223 -12.46 -15.48 52.97
CA LYS A 223 -13.13 -16.69 53.52
C LYS A 223 -12.32 -17.44 54.58
N SER A 224 -11.27 -16.83 55.15
CA SER A 224 -10.44 -17.43 56.20
C SER A 224 -10.33 -16.55 57.45
N SER A 225 -11.43 -15.93 57.88
CA SER A 225 -11.53 -15.24 59.17
C SER A 225 -12.92 -15.44 59.74
#